data_AF-L8Y042-F1
#
_entry.id   AF-L8Y042-F1
#
_cell.length_a   1.000
_cell.length_b   1.000
_cell.length_c   1.000
_cell.angle_alpha   90.00
_cell.angle_beta   90.00
_cell.angle_gamma   90.00
#
_symmetry.space_group_name_H-M   'P 1'
#
loop_
_entity.id
_entity.type
_entity.pdbx_description
1 polymer ?
#
loop_
_entity_poly.entity_id
_entity_poly.type
_entity_poly.pdbx_seq_one_letter_code
_entity_poly.pdbx_strand_id
1 'polypeptide(L)'
;MKVIIKYEASWRNSFLDGSNNEKLPNKGRNFIASMTSLKKPENYIQRSITKDTVMGVLNRLIGEQGKLYQARLKPNYYFSEIESILQESDIIDQPILSHEVVYIRNITGSTNQNSFTGLIKMDDPWLQAHYAKEFWSVLWMNMDELLLFINGENVEPIIKPVLEPLQILQQLEEIKKISIPMTYEIQQAASVLSSLYPKFLLKELNDKVRVLSLYCSSLYLKLDQLSEQYNTEEIRASRGGLTGISHNGFTPKNFMERFSTGPQKTIWGNPYLSKIKKKGEGEVITMLDKAHGQLIINLNISDSQAKELQDLIENAGVSTFYLGKKGLAYVSDIVIEERNI
;
A
#
# COMPACT_ATOMS: atom_id res chain seq x y z
N MET A 1 -33.95 -24.32 -18.37
CA MET A 1 -33.73 -22.96 -18.93
C MET A 1 -32.24 -22.70 -19.09
N LYS A 2 -31.82 -21.98 -20.13
CA LYS A 2 -30.43 -21.59 -20.39
C LYS A 2 -30.35 -20.08 -20.55
N VAL A 3 -29.50 -19.42 -19.76
CA VAL A 3 -29.24 -17.97 -19.84
C VAL A 3 -27.84 -17.77 -20.40
N ILE A 4 -27.75 -17.09 -21.54
CA ILE A 4 -26.48 -16.85 -22.24
C ILE A 4 -26.09 -15.38 -22.07
N ILE A 5 -24.90 -15.15 -21.51
CA ILE A 5 -24.36 -13.83 -21.24
C ILE A 5 -23.06 -13.66 -22.01
N LYS A 6 -22.99 -12.64 -22.86
CA LYS A 6 -21.72 -12.22 -23.47
C LYS A 6 -21.11 -11.11 -22.65
N TYR A 7 -19.79 -11.14 -22.51
CA TYR A 7 -19.06 -10.15 -21.74
C TYR A 7 -17.73 -9.77 -22.37
N GLU A 8 -17.29 -8.55 -22.11
CA GLU A 8 -16.06 -7.97 -22.61
C GLU A 8 -15.35 -7.18 -21.51
N ALA A 9 -14.01 -7.17 -21.56
CA ALA A 9 -13.14 -6.41 -20.66
C ALA A 9 -13.40 -6.60 -19.14
N SER A 10 -13.84 -7.79 -18.73
CA SER A 10 -14.07 -8.14 -17.33
C SER A 10 -12.74 -8.38 -16.60
N TRP A 11 -12.54 -7.71 -15.45
CA TRP A 11 -11.33 -7.88 -14.64
C TRP A 11 -11.43 -9.11 -13.74
N ARG A 12 -10.42 -9.98 -13.81
CA ARG A 12 -10.34 -11.25 -13.07
C ARG A 12 -9.41 -11.15 -11.85
N ASN A 13 -9.35 -9.97 -11.20
CA ASN A 13 -8.56 -9.77 -9.99
C ASN A 13 -9.29 -8.99 -8.88
N SER A 14 -8.97 -9.29 -7.62
CA SER A 14 -9.36 -8.49 -6.45
C SER A 14 -8.16 -7.70 -5.90
N PHE A 15 -8.44 -6.53 -5.33
CA PHE A 15 -7.45 -5.62 -4.74
C PHE A 15 -7.71 -5.35 -3.26
N LEU A 16 -8.77 -5.97 -2.74
CA LEU A 16 -9.27 -5.78 -1.39
C LEU A 16 -9.21 -7.11 -0.66
N ASP A 17 -8.91 -7.04 0.63
CA ASP A 17 -9.04 -8.16 1.55
C ASP A 17 -10.51 -8.43 1.93
N GLY A 18 -10.71 -9.38 2.86
CA GLY A 18 -12.02 -9.74 3.40
C GLY A 18 -12.98 -10.33 2.36
N SER A 19 -14.27 -10.33 2.69
CA SER A 19 -15.33 -10.86 1.83
C SER A 19 -16.29 -9.79 1.33
N ASN A 20 -16.89 -10.01 0.17
CA ASN A 20 -18.03 -9.21 -0.32
C ASN A 20 -19.38 -9.86 0.05
N ASN A 21 -19.35 -11.05 0.66
CA ASN A 21 -20.53 -11.79 1.10
C ASN A 21 -20.88 -11.51 2.58
N GLU A 22 -20.33 -10.44 3.15
CA GLU A 22 -20.57 -10.02 4.53
C GLU A 22 -20.76 -8.51 4.61
N LYS A 23 -21.21 -8.04 5.78
CA LYS A 23 -21.37 -6.61 6.03
C LYS A 23 -20.02 -5.90 5.93
N LEU A 24 -19.98 -4.78 5.21
CA LEU A 24 -18.76 -3.98 5.10
C LEU A 24 -18.32 -3.49 6.49
N PRO A 25 -17.03 -3.58 6.83
CA PRO A 25 -16.49 -2.94 8.03
C PRO A 25 -16.70 -1.42 8.00
N ASN A 26 -16.78 -0.79 9.18
CA ASN A 26 -17.01 0.66 9.29
C ASN A 26 -15.95 1.51 8.57
N LYS A 27 -14.70 1.03 8.50
CA LYS A 27 -13.59 1.69 7.80
C LYS A 27 -13.41 1.23 6.35
N GLY A 28 -14.33 0.42 5.83
CA GLY A 28 -14.19 -0.26 4.56
C GLY A 28 -13.23 -1.46 4.62
N ARG A 29 -12.94 -2.04 3.45
CA ARG A 29 -11.98 -3.14 3.29
C ARG A 29 -10.59 -2.59 2.99
N ASN A 30 -9.54 -3.28 3.38
CA ASN A 30 -8.17 -2.81 3.19
C ASN A 30 -7.75 -2.98 1.72
N PHE A 31 -7.06 -1.97 1.21
CA PHE A 31 -6.42 -2.04 -0.11
C PHE A 31 -5.08 -2.75 0.00
N ILE A 32 -4.95 -3.90 -0.66
CA ILE A 32 -3.79 -4.80 -0.58
C ILE A 32 -3.01 -4.91 -1.90
N ALA A 33 -3.26 -4.00 -2.85
CA ALA A 33 -2.66 -4.03 -4.18
C ALA A 33 -1.57 -2.96 -4.42
N SER A 34 -0.98 -2.43 -3.35
CA SER A 34 0.22 -1.59 -3.47
C SER A 34 1.42 -2.40 -3.97
N MET A 35 2.41 -1.79 -4.64
CA MET A 35 3.61 -2.50 -5.09
C MET A 35 4.35 -3.22 -3.95
N THR A 36 4.34 -2.65 -2.74
CA THR A 36 4.92 -3.28 -1.55
C THR A 36 4.08 -4.45 -1.06
N SER A 37 2.75 -4.33 -1.10
CA SER A 37 1.83 -5.40 -0.69
C SER A 37 1.87 -6.58 -1.66
N LEU A 38 1.96 -6.32 -2.97
CA LEU A 38 1.99 -7.35 -4.02
C LEU A 38 3.29 -8.16 -4.06
N LYS A 39 4.33 -7.78 -3.30
CA LYS A 39 5.50 -8.65 -3.07
C LYS A 39 5.14 -9.93 -2.30
N LYS A 40 4.03 -9.90 -1.57
CA LYS A 40 3.48 -11.06 -0.88
C LYS A 40 2.54 -11.81 -1.83
N PRO A 41 2.82 -13.09 -2.16
CA PRO A 41 2.03 -13.84 -3.14
C PRO A 41 0.53 -13.88 -2.81
N GLU A 42 0.16 -13.96 -1.53
CA GLU A 42 -1.22 -14.02 -1.05
C GLU A 42 -2.05 -12.77 -1.35
N ASN A 43 -1.41 -11.62 -1.60
CA ASN A 43 -2.09 -10.37 -1.94
C ASN A 43 -2.42 -10.26 -3.43
N TYR A 44 -1.81 -11.10 -4.27
CA TYR A 44 -2.18 -11.19 -5.67
C TYR A 44 -3.39 -12.13 -5.80
N ILE A 45 -4.60 -11.55 -5.87
CA ILE A 45 -5.85 -12.32 -5.87
C ILE A 45 -6.41 -12.40 -7.28
N GLN A 46 -6.27 -13.57 -7.90
CA GLN A 46 -6.96 -13.93 -9.13
C GLN A 46 -8.38 -14.43 -8.81
N ARG A 47 -9.33 -14.20 -9.72
CA ARG A 47 -10.75 -14.55 -9.57
C ARG A 47 -11.29 -15.20 -10.85
N SER A 48 -12.02 -16.28 -10.69
CA SER A 48 -12.86 -16.89 -11.73
C SER A 48 -14.34 -16.58 -11.48
N ILE A 49 -15.19 -16.91 -12.45
CA ILE A 49 -16.63 -16.93 -12.23
C ILE A 49 -16.94 -18.09 -11.29
N THR A 50 -17.73 -17.80 -10.26
CA THR A 50 -18.19 -18.76 -9.26
C THR A 50 -19.71 -18.77 -9.18
N LYS A 51 -20.28 -19.72 -8.44
CA LYS A 51 -21.70 -19.73 -8.11
C LYS A 51 -22.18 -18.40 -7.52
N ASP A 52 -21.43 -17.78 -6.60
CA ASP A 52 -21.76 -16.45 -6.08
C ASP A 52 -21.82 -15.37 -7.18
N THR A 53 -20.92 -15.42 -8.15
CA THR A 53 -20.93 -14.48 -9.28
C THR A 53 -22.20 -14.64 -10.10
N VAL A 54 -22.57 -15.89 -10.41
CA VAL A 54 -23.79 -16.24 -11.15
C VAL A 54 -25.04 -15.83 -10.38
N MET A 55 -25.11 -16.13 -9.08
CA MET A 55 -26.26 -15.76 -8.26
C MET A 55 -26.41 -14.24 -8.14
N GLY A 56 -25.30 -13.51 -8.03
CA GLY A 56 -25.32 -12.05 -8.08
C GLY A 56 -25.88 -11.51 -9.40
N VAL A 57 -25.51 -12.14 -10.52
CA VAL A 57 -26.04 -11.80 -11.85
C VAL A 57 -27.54 -12.11 -11.96
N LEU A 58 -27.99 -13.31 -11.57
CA LEU A 58 -29.40 -13.69 -11.64
C LEU A 58 -30.28 -12.76 -10.78
N ASN A 59 -29.84 -12.44 -9.55
CA ASN A 59 -30.49 -11.44 -8.71
C ASN A 59 -30.55 -10.07 -9.38
N ARG A 60 -29.43 -9.63 -9.99
CA ARG A 60 -29.38 -8.35 -10.69
C ARG A 60 -30.34 -8.30 -11.87
N LEU A 61 -30.51 -9.41 -12.61
CA LEU A 61 -31.38 -9.51 -13.79
C LEU A 61 -32.87 -9.39 -13.44
N ILE A 62 -33.31 -9.89 -12.29
CA ILE A 62 -34.68 -9.70 -11.80
C ILE A 62 -34.88 -8.38 -11.02
N GLY A 63 -33.88 -7.50 -11.03
CA GLY A 63 -33.99 -6.16 -10.44
C GLY A 63 -33.65 -6.06 -8.95
N GLU A 64 -33.03 -7.06 -8.32
CA GLU A 64 -32.54 -6.94 -6.94
C GLU A 64 -31.50 -5.80 -6.83
N GLN A 65 -31.72 -4.89 -5.87
CA GLN A 65 -30.87 -3.73 -5.63
C GLN A 65 -29.90 -3.93 -4.45
N GLY A 66 -30.20 -4.88 -3.56
CA GLY A 66 -29.35 -5.25 -2.45
C GLY A 66 -28.11 -6.03 -2.87
N LYS A 67 -27.15 -6.17 -1.95
CA LYS A 67 -26.04 -7.09 -2.15
C LYS A 67 -26.53 -8.53 -2.08
N LEU A 68 -25.87 -9.44 -2.80
CA LEU A 68 -26.23 -10.87 -2.82
C LEU A 68 -26.38 -11.47 -1.42
N TYR A 69 -25.47 -11.17 -0.48
CA TYR A 69 -25.59 -11.70 0.88
C TYR A 69 -26.83 -11.18 1.62
N GLN A 70 -27.30 -9.96 1.30
CA GLN A 70 -28.52 -9.41 1.88
C GLN A 70 -29.75 -10.07 1.27
N ALA A 71 -29.73 -10.32 -0.04
CA ALA A 71 -30.80 -11.04 -0.73
C ALA A 71 -31.00 -12.45 -0.15
N ARG A 72 -29.89 -13.19 0.07
CA ARG A 72 -29.89 -14.52 0.70
C ARG A 72 -30.45 -14.55 2.14
N LEU A 73 -30.44 -13.42 2.85
CA LEU A 73 -30.97 -13.32 4.21
C LEU A 73 -32.46 -12.97 4.24
N LYS A 74 -33.09 -12.64 3.10
CA LYS A 74 -34.52 -12.33 3.06
C LYS A 74 -35.33 -13.63 3.27
N PRO A 75 -36.40 -13.60 4.08
CA PRO A 75 -37.26 -14.77 4.28
C PRO A 75 -37.87 -15.33 2.99
N ASN A 76 -38.10 -14.46 2.01
CA ASN A 76 -38.68 -14.77 0.70
C ASN A 76 -37.64 -14.65 -0.43
N TYR A 77 -36.41 -15.12 -0.20
CA TYR A 77 -35.37 -15.11 -1.23
C TYR A 77 -35.78 -15.97 -2.44
N TYR A 78 -36.08 -15.30 -3.55
CA TYR A 78 -36.63 -15.90 -4.78
C TYR A 78 -35.80 -17.09 -5.27
N PHE A 79 -34.48 -16.94 -5.32
CA PHE A 79 -33.59 -17.97 -5.85
C PHE A 79 -33.23 -19.06 -4.83
N SER A 80 -33.85 -19.14 -3.65
CA SER A 80 -33.48 -20.13 -2.62
C SER A 80 -33.49 -21.57 -3.15
N GLU A 81 -34.57 -21.96 -3.84
CA GLU A 81 -34.72 -23.30 -4.41
C GLU A 81 -33.79 -23.52 -5.62
N ILE A 82 -33.74 -22.55 -6.55
CA ILE A 82 -32.89 -22.60 -7.74
C ILE A 82 -31.40 -22.69 -7.35
N GLU A 83 -30.98 -21.91 -6.36
CA GLU A 83 -29.61 -21.91 -5.85
C GLU A 83 -29.27 -23.24 -5.18
N SER A 84 -30.22 -23.91 -4.52
CA SER A 84 -29.97 -25.21 -3.88
C SER A 84 -29.62 -26.31 -4.88
N ILE A 85 -30.18 -26.25 -6.09
CA ILE A 85 -29.97 -27.26 -7.13
C ILE A 85 -28.87 -26.86 -8.14
N LEU A 86 -28.55 -25.58 -8.29
CA LEU A 86 -27.52 -25.09 -9.21
C LEU A 86 -26.13 -25.63 -8.83
N GLN A 87 -25.51 -26.40 -9.73
CA GLN A 87 -24.17 -26.97 -9.57
C GLN A 87 -23.12 -26.19 -10.35
N GLU A 88 -21.84 -26.44 -10.06
CA GLU A 88 -20.74 -25.83 -10.82
C GLU A 88 -20.72 -26.29 -12.29
N SER A 89 -21.13 -27.53 -12.57
CA SER A 89 -21.24 -28.07 -13.94
C SER A 89 -22.27 -27.33 -14.80
N ASP A 90 -23.22 -26.65 -14.16
CA ASP A 90 -24.25 -25.87 -14.84
C ASP A 90 -23.75 -24.49 -15.30
N ILE A 91 -22.57 -24.09 -14.82
CA ILE A 91 -21.94 -22.79 -15.08
C ILE A 91 -20.77 -22.98 -16.05
N ILE A 92 -21.00 -22.65 -17.32
CA ILE A 92 -20.00 -22.83 -18.38
C ILE A 92 -19.45 -21.44 -18.75
N ASP A 93 -18.28 -21.10 -18.20
CA ASP A 93 -17.51 -19.91 -18.57
C ASP A 93 -16.53 -20.25 -19.71
N GLN A 94 -16.57 -19.47 -20.79
CA GLN A 94 -15.68 -19.61 -21.96
C GLN A 94 -14.86 -18.32 -22.16
N PRO A 95 -13.90 -18.02 -21.26
CA PRO A 95 -13.11 -16.81 -21.33
C PRO A 95 -11.96 -16.92 -22.33
N ILE A 96 -11.75 -15.85 -23.09
CA ILE A 96 -10.47 -15.53 -23.72
C ILE A 96 -9.75 -14.54 -22.81
N LEU A 97 -8.60 -14.94 -22.30
CA LEU A 97 -7.80 -14.16 -21.36
C LEU A 97 -6.77 -13.29 -22.10
N SER A 98 -6.57 -12.11 -21.55
CA SER A 98 -5.49 -11.18 -21.90
C SER A 98 -4.84 -10.69 -20.61
N HIS A 99 -3.53 -10.42 -20.67
CA HIS A 99 -2.77 -9.94 -19.53
C HIS A 99 -2.35 -8.50 -19.78
N GLU A 100 -2.67 -7.60 -18.85
CA GLU A 100 -2.38 -6.17 -19.01
C GLU A 100 -1.91 -5.50 -17.73
N VAL A 101 -1.06 -4.49 -17.89
CA VAL A 101 -0.68 -3.60 -16.81
C VAL A 101 -1.69 -2.47 -16.74
N VAL A 102 -2.46 -2.42 -15.65
CA VAL A 102 -3.37 -1.31 -15.36
C VAL A 102 -2.84 -0.46 -14.23
N TYR A 103 -2.97 0.87 -14.33
CA TYR A 103 -2.69 1.76 -13.21
C TYR A 103 -3.90 1.82 -12.28
N ILE A 104 -3.77 1.26 -11.08
CA ILE A 104 -4.84 1.28 -10.07
C ILE A 104 -4.59 2.38 -9.05
N ARG A 105 -5.68 2.99 -8.56
CA ARG A 105 -5.62 4.04 -7.54
C ARG A 105 -5.40 3.44 -6.17
N ASN A 106 -4.53 4.07 -5.38
CA ASN A 106 -4.36 3.78 -3.96
C ASN A 106 -5.09 4.85 -3.16
N ILE A 107 -6.12 4.44 -2.42
CA ILE A 107 -6.98 5.34 -1.64
C ILE A 107 -6.62 5.39 -0.15
N THR A 108 -5.54 4.70 0.26
CA THR A 108 -5.12 4.67 1.67
C THR A 108 -4.50 5.98 2.16
N GLY A 109 -4.18 6.91 1.25
CA GLY A 109 -3.51 8.17 1.59
C GLY A 109 -2.03 7.99 1.95
N SER A 110 -1.41 6.87 1.61
CA SER A 110 0.02 6.67 1.86
C SER A 110 0.87 7.69 1.11
N THR A 111 1.98 8.07 1.70
CA THR A 111 2.88 9.12 1.19
C THR A 111 4.18 8.51 0.70
N ASN A 112 4.78 9.09 -0.33
CA ASN A 112 6.09 8.68 -0.84
C ASN A 112 7.16 8.96 0.22
N GLN A 113 8.04 7.99 0.45
CA GLN A 113 9.11 8.10 1.44
C GLN A 113 10.19 9.11 1.05
N ASN A 114 10.44 9.30 -0.25
CA ASN A 114 11.58 10.03 -0.80
C ASN A 114 11.15 11.23 -1.66
N SER A 115 9.95 11.74 -1.48
CA SER A 115 9.45 12.88 -2.26
C SER A 115 8.67 13.85 -1.37
N PHE A 116 8.70 15.11 -1.75
CA PHE A 116 7.99 16.20 -1.09
C PHE A 116 7.17 17.00 -2.12
N THR A 117 6.38 17.97 -1.65
CA THR A 117 5.63 18.89 -2.52
C THR A 117 5.85 20.33 -2.09
N GLY A 118 5.60 21.28 -2.99
CA GLY A 118 5.80 22.71 -2.72
C GLY A 118 7.26 23.16 -2.88
N LEU A 119 7.54 24.35 -2.36
CA LEU A 119 8.85 25.00 -2.40
C LEU A 119 9.67 24.64 -1.17
N ILE A 120 11.00 24.65 -1.29
CA ILE A 120 11.91 24.46 -0.15
C ILE A 120 12.01 25.75 0.66
N LYS A 121 11.88 25.63 1.98
CA LYS A 121 11.99 26.73 2.94
C LYS A 121 13.46 26.90 3.36
N MET A 122 14.08 27.99 2.95
CA MET A 122 15.46 28.33 3.32
C MET A 122 15.55 29.22 4.57
N ASP A 123 14.42 29.80 4.97
CA ASP A 123 14.23 30.71 6.09
C ASP A 123 13.80 30.00 7.39
N ASP A 124 13.83 28.67 7.42
CA ASP A 124 13.49 27.92 8.63
C ASP A 124 14.52 28.22 9.75
N PRO A 125 14.09 28.47 11.01
CA PRO A 125 15.00 28.71 12.14
C PRO A 125 16.07 27.65 12.31
N TRP A 126 15.80 26.40 11.90
CA TRP A 126 16.77 25.31 11.96
C TRP A 126 17.98 25.49 11.03
N LEU A 127 17.88 26.40 10.05
CA LEU A 127 18.95 26.77 9.14
C LEU A 127 19.55 28.15 9.47
N GLN A 128 18.77 29.03 10.09
CA GLN A 128 19.12 30.46 10.26
C GLN A 128 19.52 30.84 11.68
N ALA A 129 19.21 30.03 12.70
CA ALA A 129 19.61 30.31 14.08
C ALA A 129 21.14 30.50 14.19
N HIS A 130 21.58 31.34 15.13
CA HIS A 130 23.01 31.65 15.30
C HIS A 130 23.86 30.39 15.53
N TYR A 131 23.30 29.38 16.20
CA TYR A 131 23.95 28.09 16.45
C TYR A 131 23.69 27.03 15.36
N ALA A 132 22.96 27.34 14.28
CA ALA A 132 22.54 26.34 13.28
C ALA A 132 23.74 25.63 12.63
N LYS A 133 24.81 26.39 12.32
CA LYS A 133 26.05 25.80 11.78
C LYS A 133 26.67 24.83 12.78
N GLU A 134 26.72 25.21 14.05
CA GLU A 134 27.29 24.40 15.13
C GLU A 134 26.46 23.12 15.34
N PHE A 135 25.14 23.22 15.33
CA PHE A 135 24.24 22.07 15.42
C PHE A 135 24.46 21.08 14.26
N TRP A 136 24.43 21.56 13.02
CA TRP A 136 24.53 20.69 11.84
C TRP A 136 25.94 20.15 11.60
N SER A 137 26.97 20.78 12.18
CA SER A 137 28.37 20.37 12.06
C SER A 137 28.62 18.89 12.38
N VAL A 138 27.83 18.31 13.29
CA VAL A 138 27.88 16.89 13.67
C VAL A 138 27.76 15.96 12.46
N LEU A 139 26.95 16.30 11.46
CA LEU A 139 26.80 15.47 10.26
C LEU A 139 27.99 15.53 9.30
N TRP A 140 28.88 16.52 9.48
CA TRP A 140 30.09 16.69 8.66
C TRP A 140 31.36 16.23 9.37
N MET A 141 31.25 15.79 10.62
CA MET A 141 32.36 15.13 11.31
C MET A 141 32.71 13.81 10.60
N ASN A 142 34.00 13.51 10.52
CA ASN A 142 34.46 12.15 10.23
C ASN A 142 34.29 11.26 11.48
N MET A 143 34.61 9.97 11.35
CA MET A 143 34.40 9.04 12.47
C MET A 143 35.24 9.37 13.70
N ASP A 144 36.50 9.74 13.54
CA ASP A 144 37.38 10.06 14.67
C ASP A 144 36.90 11.32 15.39
N GLU A 145 36.56 12.37 14.63
CA GLU A 145 35.96 13.61 15.14
C GLU A 145 34.66 13.36 15.92
N LEU A 146 33.78 12.51 15.38
CA LEU A 146 32.51 12.17 16.02
C LEU A 146 32.73 11.42 17.34
N LEU A 147 33.69 10.50 17.41
CA LEU A 147 33.98 9.72 18.61
C LEU A 147 34.56 10.62 19.72
N LEU A 148 35.47 11.53 19.37
CA LEU A 148 35.99 12.54 20.31
C LEU A 148 34.86 13.45 20.81
N PHE A 149 33.98 13.92 19.91
CA PHE A 149 32.81 14.73 20.27
C PHE A 149 31.88 14.01 21.27
N ILE A 150 31.55 12.74 21.01
CA ILE A 150 30.69 11.95 21.91
C ILE A 150 31.30 11.80 23.31
N ASN A 151 32.63 11.73 23.39
CA ASN A 151 33.36 11.61 24.66
C ASN A 151 33.56 12.95 25.39
N GLY A 152 32.96 14.05 24.89
CA GLY A 152 32.94 15.35 25.56
C GLY A 152 34.04 16.31 25.13
N GLU A 153 34.80 15.98 24.08
CA GLU A 153 35.77 16.92 23.52
C GLU A 153 35.09 17.98 22.65
N ASN A 154 35.62 19.20 22.67
CA ASN A 154 35.15 20.26 21.78
C ASN A 154 35.82 20.12 20.42
N VAL A 155 35.07 19.57 19.46
CA VAL A 155 35.56 19.27 18.11
C VAL A 155 34.76 20.05 17.08
N GLU A 156 35.46 20.79 16.21
CA GLU A 156 34.88 21.33 14.98
C GLU A 156 35.24 20.42 13.81
N PRO A 157 34.30 20.11 12.90
CA PRO A 157 34.62 19.29 11.74
C PRO A 157 35.56 20.03 10.79
N ILE A 158 36.50 19.29 10.19
CA ILE A 158 37.37 19.84 9.12
C ILE A 158 36.53 20.40 7.96
N ILE A 159 35.43 19.72 7.61
CA ILE A 159 34.54 20.12 6.53
C ILE A 159 33.41 20.97 7.12
N LYS A 160 33.27 22.20 6.64
CA LYS A 160 32.20 23.10 7.09
C LYS A 160 30.83 22.63 6.59
N PRO A 161 29.78 22.68 7.44
CA PRO A 161 28.45 22.25 7.06
C PRO A 161 27.81 23.20 6.05
N VAL A 162 27.02 22.63 5.12
CA VAL A 162 26.20 23.37 4.16
C VAL A 162 24.75 23.33 4.62
N LEU A 163 24.21 24.49 5.00
CA LEU A 163 22.88 24.62 5.59
C LEU A 163 21.78 24.75 4.53
N GLU A 164 21.67 23.73 3.70
CA GLU A 164 20.57 23.59 2.75
C GLU A 164 19.84 22.26 2.99
N PRO A 165 18.50 22.24 3.05
CA PRO A 165 17.74 21.02 3.37
C PRO A 165 18.11 19.82 2.50
N LEU A 166 18.33 20.02 1.20
CA LEU A 166 18.70 18.94 0.29
C LEU A 166 20.12 18.44 0.54
N GLN A 167 21.06 19.33 0.87
CA GLN A 167 22.44 18.95 1.19
C GLN A 167 22.51 18.18 2.52
N ILE A 168 21.76 18.64 3.54
CA ILE A 168 21.63 17.94 4.82
C ILE A 168 21.00 16.55 4.61
N LEU A 169 19.92 16.47 3.83
CA LEU A 169 19.27 15.20 3.52
C LEU A 169 20.20 14.24 2.77
N GLN A 170 20.96 14.76 1.80
CA GLN A 170 21.96 14.00 1.06
C GLN A 170 23.05 13.48 2.01
N GLN A 171 23.57 14.33 2.89
CA GLN A 171 24.58 13.94 3.88
C GLN A 171 24.06 12.81 4.79
N LEU A 172 22.82 12.90 5.26
CA LEU A 172 22.16 11.83 6.03
C LEU A 172 22.05 10.51 5.22
N GLU A 173 21.72 10.58 3.93
CA GLU A 173 21.68 9.41 3.05
C GLU A 173 23.08 8.82 2.78
N GLU A 174 24.13 9.64 2.69
CA GLU A 174 25.50 9.14 2.58
C GLU A 174 25.96 8.46 3.88
N ILE A 175 25.76 9.10 5.04
CA ILE A 175 26.06 8.51 6.36
C ILE A 175 25.36 7.16 6.53
N LYS A 176 24.11 7.05 6.08
CA LYS A 176 23.31 5.80 6.15
C LYS A 176 23.93 4.63 5.39
N LYS A 177 24.77 4.88 4.37
CA LYS A 177 25.47 3.84 3.61
C LYS A 177 26.77 3.41 4.27
N ILE A 178 27.32 4.20 5.20
CA ILE A 178 28.59 3.92 5.85
C ILE A 178 28.43 2.71 6.80
N SER A 179 29.26 1.71 6.57
CA SER A 179 29.38 0.55 7.45
C SER A 179 30.84 0.18 7.64
N ILE A 180 31.26 0.16 8.91
CA ILE A 180 32.67 0.00 9.31
C ILE A 180 32.79 -1.12 10.34
N PRO A 181 33.99 -1.71 10.53
CA PRO A 181 34.22 -2.69 11.58
C PRO A 181 33.89 -2.13 12.96
N MET A 182 33.41 -2.97 13.86
CA MET A 182 33.27 -2.61 15.26
C MET A 182 34.67 -2.41 15.88
N THR A 183 34.92 -1.25 16.48
CA THR A 183 36.13 -0.97 17.26
C THR A 183 35.76 -0.72 18.73
N TYR A 184 36.77 -0.71 19.60
CA TYR A 184 36.58 -0.47 21.03
C TYR A 184 36.06 0.96 21.30
N GLU A 185 36.55 1.94 20.55
CA GLU A 185 36.15 3.34 20.64
C GLU A 185 34.68 3.53 20.25
N ILE A 186 34.21 2.82 19.22
CA ILE A 186 32.80 2.81 18.82
C ILE A 186 31.93 2.21 19.92
N GLN A 187 32.37 1.13 20.56
CA GLN A 187 31.63 0.51 21.68
C GLN A 187 31.53 1.46 22.88
N GLN A 188 32.61 2.18 23.20
CA GLN A 188 32.59 3.19 24.26
C GLN A 188 31.61 4.32 23.94
N ALA A 189 31.71 4.91 22.75
CA ALA A 189 30.79 5.97 22.31
C ALA A 189 29.33 5.51 22.31
N ALA A 190 29.06 4.28 21.89
CA ALA A 190 27.74 3.69 21.95
C ALA A 190 27.24 3.50 23.40
N SER A 191 28.12 3.15 24.34
CA SER A 191 27.80 3.06 25.77
C SER A 191 27.41 4.43 26.35
N VAL A 192 28.17 5.48 26.02
CA VAL A 192 27.84 6.87 26.39
C VAL A 192 26.46 7.25 25.88
N LEU A 193 26.20 7.08 24.58
CA LEU A 193 24.92 7.45 23.97
C LEU A 193 23.75 6.61 24.50
N SER A 194 23.95 5.32 24.80
CA SER A 194 22.93 4.45 25.40
C SER A 194 22.56 4.90 26.81
N SER A 195 23.54 5.38 27.59
CA SER A 195 23.31 5.91 28.94
C SER A 195 22.49 7.20 28.94
N LEU A 196 22.69 8.06 27.94
CA LEU A 196 21.97 9.34 27.79
C LEU A 196 20.60 9.15 27.13
N TYR A 197 20.52 8.26 26.15
CA TYR A 197 19.34 8.08 25.30
C TYR A 197 18.90 6.61 25.31
N PRO A 198 17.98 6.21 26.19
CA PRO A 198 17.55 4.81 26.34
C PRO A 198 16.98 4.16 25.08
N LYS A 199 16.58 4.97 24.08
CA LYS A 199 16.06 4.49 22.79
C LYS A 199 17.15 4.30 21.73
N PHE A 200 18.38 4.72 21.99
CA PHE A 200 19.51 4.52 21.09
C PHE A 200 19.84 3.03 20.96
N LEU A 201 20.07 2.60 19.73
CA LEU A 201 20.44 1.24 19.37
C LEU A 201 21.48 1.29 18.24
N LEU A 202 22.66 0.75 18.50
CA LEU A 202 23.65 0.53 17.47
C LEU A 202 23.28 -0.71 16.64
N LYS A 203 23.27 -0.57 15.31
CA LYS A 203 22.89 -1.66 14.41
C LYS A 203 24.12 -2.37 13.90
N GLU A 204 24.28 -3.63 14.31
CA GLU A 204 25.30 -4.54 13.83
C GLU A 204 24.81 -5.37 12.63
N LEU A 205 25.73 -5.66 11.71
CA LEU A 205 25.51 -6.49 10.53
C LEU A 205 26.84 -7.16 10.13
N ASN A 206 26.97 -8.46 10.37
CA ASN A 206 28.13 -9.27 9.97
C ASN A 206 29.48 -8.63 10.37
N ASP A 207 29.70 -8.47 11.68
CA ASP A 207 30.90 -7.86 12.30
C ASP A 207 31.18 -6.39 11.93
N LYS A 208 30.25 -5.75 11.23
CA LYS A 208 30.25 -4.32 10.97
C LYS A 208 29.12 -3.62 11.69
N VAL A 209 29.29 -2.33 11.92
CA VAL A 209 28.26 -1.44 12.42
C VAL A 209 27.81 -0.49 11.33
N ARG A 210 26.53 -0.10 11.37
CA ARG A 210 26.05 1.07 10.63
C ARG A 210 26.10 2.29 11.53
N VAL A 211 26.82 3.31 11.10
CA VAL A 211 27.15 4.46 11.96
C VAL A 211 26.02 5.49 12.08
N LEU A 212 24.96 5.37 11.28
CA LEU A 212 23.86 6.35 11.25
C LEU A 212 23.27 6.67 12.63
N SER A 213 23.10 5.67 13.49
CA SER A 213 22.56 5.91 14.84
C SER A 213 23.51 6.73 15.71
N LEU A 214 24.84 6.61 15.52
CA LEU A 214 25.82 7.44 16.22
C LEU A 214 25.65 8.91 15.84
N TYR A 215 25.61 9.23 14.54
CA TYR A 215 25.41 10.59 14.06
C TYR A 215 24.06 11.16 14.50
N CYS A 216 22.98 10.38 14.35
CA CYS A 216 21.66 10.84 14.73
C CYS A 216 21.56 11.13 16.23
N SER A 217 22.03 10.25 17.11
CA SER A 217 22.04 10.52 18.55
C SER A 217 23.00 11.65 18.93
N SER A 218 24.10 11.83 18.20
CA SER A 218 25.03 12.94 18.41
C SER A 218 24.40 14.29 18.08
N LEU A 219 23.47 14.37 17.13
CA LEU A 219 22.66 15.58 16.92
C LEU A 219 21.78 15.90 18.14
N TYR A 220 21.25 14.88 18.82
CA TYR A 220 20.52 15.10 20.07
C TYR A 220 21.46 15.56 21.19
N LEU A 221 22.65 14.96 21.30
CA LEU A 221 23.68 15.40 22.24
C LEU A 221 24.04 16.87 22.02
N LYS A 222 24.26 17.26 20.75
CA LYS A 222 24.56 18.64 20.40
C LYS A 222 23.41 19.59 20.69
N LEU A 223 22.17 19.15 20.44
CA LEU A 223 20.97 19.92 20.77
C LEU A 223 20.86 20.19 22.27
N ASP A 224 21.14 19.17 23.10
CA ASP A 224 21.07 19.29 24.56
C ASP A 224 22.15 20.25 25.07
N GLN A 225 23.39 20.13 24.58
CA GLN A 225 24.48 21.08 24.88
C GLN A 225 24.11 22.53 24.49
N LEU A 226 23.59 22.73 23.27
CA LEU A 226 23.20 24.06 22.79
C LEU A 226 22.04 24.65 23.60
N SER A 227 21.17 23.80 24.15
CA SER A 227 20.03 24.25 24.96
C SER A 227 20.42 24.82 26.32
N GLU A 228 21.67 24.60 26.77
CA GLU A 228 22.21 25.25 27.97
C GLU A 228 22.51 26.74 27.76
N GLN A 229 22.74 27.16 26.51
CA GLN A 229 23.20 28.52 26.16
C GLN A 229 22.19 29.29 25.31
N TYR A 230 21.38 28.58 24.51
CA TYR A 230 20.47 29.17 23.53
C TYR A 230 19.04 28.67 23.71
N ASN A 231 18.06 29.49 23.33
CA ASN A 231 16.71 29.00 23.15
C ASN A 231 16.65 28.09 21.91
N THR A 232 16.34 26.81 22.11
CA THR A 232 16.26 25.79 21.04
C THR A 232 14.82 25.36 20.72
N GLU A 233 13.80 26.02 21.28
CA GLU A 233 12.39 25.62 21.12
C GLU A 233 11.94 25.59 19.66
N GLU A 234 12.37 26.54 18.83
CA GLU A 234 11.91 26.68 17.44
C GLU A 234 12.34 25.54 16.51
N ILE A 235 13.41 24.81 16.88
CA ILE A 235 13.93 23.68 16.11
C ILE A 235 13.48 22.32 16.66
N ARG A 236 12.85 22.31 17.84
CA ARG A 236 12.29 21.10 18.47
C ARG A 236 10.89 20.83 17.92
N ALA A 237 10.58 19.57 17.72
CA ALA A 237 9.22 19.10 17.48
C ALA A 237 8.37 19.25 18.75
N SER A 238 7.05 19.17 18.63
CA SER A 238 6.10 19.34 19.77
C SER A 238 6.33 18.41 20.96
N ARG A 239 7.06 17.31 20.78
CA ARG A 239 7.45 16.36 21.84
C ARG A 239 8.92 16.49 22.27
N GLY A 240 9.58 17.58 21.93
CA GLY A 240 10.97 17.89 22.29
C GLY A 240 12.06 17.26 21.39
N GLY A 241 11.70 16.36 20.46
CA GLY A 241 12.63 15.72 19.54
C GLY A 241 12.90 16.52 18.26
N LEU A 242 13.54 15.89 17.26
CA LEU A 242 13.83 16.52 15.97
C LEU A 242 12.85 16.04 14.88
N THR A 243 12.31 16.96 14.08
CA THR A 243 11.35 16.60 13.03
C THR A 243 12.03 15.75 11.95
N GLY A 244 11.59 14.51 11.80
CA GLY A 244 12.12 13.59 10.80
C GLY A 244 13.43 12.89 11.17
N ILE A 245 14.05 13.19 12.31
CA ILE A 245 15.28 12.54 12.80
C ILE A 245 15.02 11.92 14.18
N SER A 246 15.26 10.62 14.32
CA SER A 246 15.23 9.87 15.58
C SER A 246 16.65 9.53 16.03
N HIS A 247 16.85 9.08 17.27
CA HIS A 247 18.13 8.57 17.76
C HIS A 247 18.78 7.48 16.88
N ASN A 248 17.99 6.74 16.08
CA ASN A 248 18.48 5.59 15.31
C ASN A 248 18.48 5.78 13.79
N GLY A 249 18.15 6.98 13.30
CA GLY A 249 18.04 7.26 11.87
C GLY A 249 17.03 8.35 11.56
N PHE A 250 16.74 8.54 10.28
CA PHE A 250 15.86 9.60 9.80
C PHE A 250 14.83 9.08 8.80
N THR A 251 13.78 9.88 8.57
CA THR A 251 12.73 9.62 7.58
C THR A 251 12.67 10.78 6.59
N PRO A 252 13.12 10.62 5.33
CA PRO A 252 13.27 11.72 4.37
C PRO A 252 12.00 12.57 4.20
N LYS A 253 10.84 11.93 4.01
CA LYS A 253 9.55 12.64 3.88
C LYS A 253 9.20 13.51 5.08
N ASN A 254 9.48 13.05 6.31
CA ASN A 254 9.15 13.78 7.53
C ASN A 254 10.15 14.93 7.74
N PHE A 255 11.42 14.70 7.39
CA PHE A 255 12.45 15.74 7.40
C PHE A 255 12.08 16.85 6.40
N MET A 256 11.79 16.48 5.14
CA MET A 256 11.44 17.45 4.11
C MET A 256 10.10 18.15 4.36
N GLU A 257 9.15 17.54 5.06
CA GLU A 257 7.89 18.20 5.43
C GLU A 257 8.13 19.47 6.26
N ARG A 258 9.13 19.49 7.14
CA ARG A 258 9.51 20.70 7.87
C ARG A 258 9.98 21.79 6.89
N PHE A 259 10.90 21.41 6.01
CA PHE A 259 11.57 22.30 5.06
C PHE A 259 10.85 22.49 3.73
N SER A 260 9.55 22.15 3.63
CA SER A 260 8.77 22.37 2.43
C SER A 260 7.43 23.05 2.73
N THR A 261 6.92 23.81 1.77
CA THR A 261 5.64 24.54 1.92
C THR A 261 4.43 23.64 1.68
N GLY A 262 4.59 22.54 0.95
CA GLY A 262 3.52 21.61 0.64
C GLY A 262 3.46 20.43 1.60
N PRO A 263 2.33 19.69 1.62
CA PRO A 263 2.20 18.47 2.42
C PRO A 263 3.11 17.34 1.89
N GLN A 264 3.23 16.26 2.67
CA GLN A 264 3.87 15.03 2.21
C GLN A 264 3.27 14.54 0.87
N LYS A 265 4.11 14.07 -0.05
CA LYS A 265 3.66 13.66 -1.38
C LYS A 265 2.80 12.40 -1.32
N THR A 266 1.50 12.51 -1.57
CA THR A 266 0.59 11.35 -1.67
C THR A 266 0.97 10.40 -2.82
N ILE A 267 0.89 9.09 -2.58
CA ILE A 267 0.97 8.04 -3.59
C ILE A 267 -0.43 7.79 -4.12
N TRP A 268 -0.72 8.27 -5.32
CA TRP A 268 -2.04 8.18 -5.93
C TRP A 268 -2.43 6.79 -6.43
N GLY A 269 -1.47 5.89 -6.56
CA GLY A 269 -1.66 4.60 -7.17
C GLY A 269 -0.35 3.96 -7.61
N ASN A 270 -0.47 2.84 -8.29
CA ASN A 270 0.64 2.10 -8.87
C ASN A 270 0.15 1.22 -10.03
N PRO A 271 1.05 0.79 -10.95
CA PRO A 271 0.73 -0.31 -11.84
C PRO A 271 0.39 -1.57 -11.03
N TYR A 272 -0.65 -2.30 -11.43
CA TYR A 272 -0.99 -3.59 -10.87
C TYR A 272 -0.10 -4.66 -11.50
N LEU A 273 0.87 -5.10 -10.71
CA LEU A 273 2.05 -5.85 -11.13
C LEU A 273 2.60 -6.56 -9.91
N SER A 274 2.67 -7.89 -9.96
CA SER A 274 3.43 -8.68 -8.98
C SER A 274 4.77 -9.09 -9.60
N LYS A 275 5.86 -8.90 -8.87
CA LYS A 275 7.21 -9.32 -9.25
C LYS A 275 7.78 -10.19 -8.14
N ILE A 276 7.92 -11.48 -8.39
CA ILE A 276 8.36 -12.46 -7.39
C ILE A 276 9.57 -13.21 -7.96
N LYS A 277 10.66 -13.27 -7.19
CA LYS A 277 11.81 -14.11 -7.54
C LYS A 277 11.54 -15.55 -7.09
N LYS A 278 11.51 -16.48 -8.03
CA LYS A 278 11.39 -17.92 -7.77
C LYS A 278 12.71 -18.63 -8.07
N LYS A 279 13.08 -19.58 -7.21
CA LYS A 279 14.30 -20.38 -7.38
C LYS A 279 14.16 -21.23 -8.66
N GLY A 280 15.10 -21.09 -9.59
CA GLY A 280 15.11 -21.81 -10.87
C GLY A 280 14.41 -21.09 -12.03
N GLU A 281 13.43 -20.23 -11.77
CA GLU A 281 12.67 -19.50 -12.81
C GLU A 281 13.09 -18.02 -12.95
N GLY A 282 13.81 -17.47 -11.97
CA GLY A 282 14.19 -16.05 -11.99
C GLY A 282 13.06 -15.13 -11.52
N GLU A 283 12.96 -13.93 -12.10
CA GLU A 283 11.89 -12.98 -11.78
C GLU A 283 10.62 -13.32 -12.58
N VAL A 284 9.57 -13.73 -11.88
CA VAL A 284 8.25 -13.96 -12.45
C VAL A 284 7.41 -12.69 -12.30
N ILE A 285 6.88 -12.22 -13.42
CA ILE A 285 6.02 -11.05 -13.50
C ILE A 285 4.59 -11.51 -13.74
N THR A 286 3.66 -11.06 -12.90
CA THR A 286 2.22 -11.35 -13.05
C THR A 286 1.43 -10.04 -13.15
N MET A 287 0.56 -9.94 -14.14
CA MET A 287 -0.22 -8.75 -14.51
C MET A 287 -1.71 -8.97 -14.27
N LEU A 288 -2.56 -7.97 -14.48
CA LEU A 288 -4.01 -8.17 -14.37
C LEU A 288 -4.51 -9.09 -15.49
N ASP A 289 -5.40 -10.01 -15.12
CA ASP A 289 -6.14 -10.84 -16.07
C ASP A 289 -7.43 -10.12 -16.48
N LYS A 290 -7.58 -9.88 -17.78
CA LYS A 290 -8.80 -9.36 -18.39
C LYS A 290 -9.41 -10.40 -19.31
N ALA A 291 -10.69 -10.69 -19.11
CA ALA A 291 -11.43 -11.68 -19.87
C ALA A 291 -12.51 -11.04 -20.74
N HIS A 292 -12.70 -11.61 -21.92
CA HIS A 292 -13.89 -11.45 -22.75
C HIS A 292 -14.36 -12.84 -23.19
N GLY A 293 -15.65 -13.01 -23.46
CA GLY A 293 -16.18 -14.32 -23.81
C GLY A 293 -17.66 -14.47 -23.53
N GLN A 294 -18.06 -15.70 -23.26
CA GLN A 294 -19.44 -16.09 -23.03
C GLN A 294 -19.57 -16.90 -21.75
N LEU A 295 -20.60 -16.60 -20.98
CA LEU A 295 -21.03 -17.35 -19.81
C LEU A 295 -22.39 -17.97 -20.13
N ILE A 296 -22.51 -19.29 -19.98
CA ILE A 296 -23.75 -20.03 -20.15
C ILE A 296 -24.16 -20.57 -18.78
N ILE A 297 -25.36 -20.23 -18.33
CA ILE A 297 -25.93 -20.69 -17.06
C ILE A 297 -27.10 -21.62 -17.38
N ASN A 298 -26.98 -22.88 -17.00
CA ASN A 298 -28.04 -23.88 -17.17
C ASN A 298 -28.83 -24.00 -15.87
N LEU A 299 -30.13 -23.68 -15.92
CA LEU A 299 -31.03 -23.80 -14.77
C LEU A 299 -31.92 -25.02 -14.99
N ASN A 300 -31.76 -26.04 -14.14
CA ASN A 300 -32.59 -27.25 -14.13
C ASN A 300 -33.93 -27.00 -13.40
N ILE A 301 -34.76 -26.15 -13.99
CA ILE A 301 -36.08 -25.74 -13.48
C ILE A 301 -37.17 -26.16 -14.46
N SER A 302 -38.43 -26.24 -14.00
CA SER A 302 -39.56 -26.57 -14.86
C SER A 302 -39.84 -25.48 -15.90
N ASP A 303 -40.58 -25.83 -16.96
CA ASP A 303 -40.98 -24.86 -17.99
C ASP A 303 -41.82 -23.70 -17.42
N SER A 304 -42.65 -23.98 -16.41
CA SER A 304 -43.42 -22.95 -15.71
C SER A 304 -42.51 -21.98 -14.95
N GLN A 305 -41.54 -22.49 -14.19
CA GLN A 305 -40.56 -21.67 -13.48
C GLN A 305 -39.66 -20.89 -14.45
N ALA A 306 -39.32 -21.49 -15.60
CA ALA A 306 -38.51 -20.85 -16.63
C ALA A 306 -39.22 -19.65 -17.26
N LYS A 307 -40.51 -19.79 -17.58
CA LYS A 307 -41.35 -18.70 -18.10
C LYS A 307 -41.52 -17.59 -17.07
N GLU A 308 -41.80 -17.94 -15.81
CA GLU A 308 -41.90 -16.96 -14.73
C GLU A 308 -40.60 -16.15 -14.56
N LEU A 309 -39.44 -16.83 -14.55
CA LEU A 309 -38.15 -16.16 -14.44
C LEU A 309 -37.87 -15.27 -15.66
N GLN A 310 -38.23 -15.70 -16.87
CA GLN A 310 -38.13 -14.87 -18.07
C GLN A 310 -38.97 -13.59 -17.94
N ASP A 311 -40.24 -13.71 -17.54
CA ASP A 311 -41.14 -12.58 -17.33
C ASP A 311 -40.57 -11.60 -16.29
N LEU A 312 -39.99 -12.11 -15.19
CA LEU A 312 -39.35 -11.27 -14.18
C LEU A 312 -38.14 -10.50 -14.74
N ILE A 313 -37.33 -11.12 -15.58
CA ILE A 313 -36.18 -10.48 -16.22
C ILE A 313 -36.64 -9.39 -17.20
N GLU A 314 -37.65 -9.68 -18.03
CA GLU A 314 -38.21 -8.73 -18.99
C GLU A 314 -38.86 -7.54 -18.30
N ASN A 315 -39.64 -7.79 -17.24
CA ASN A 315 -40.27 -6.74 -16.43
C ASN A 315 -39.25 -5.87 -15.67
N ALA A 316 -38.12 -6.45 -15.23
CA ALA A 316 -37.06 -5.70 -14.57
C ALA A 316 -36.27 -4.79 -15.54
N GLY A 317 -36.26 -5.10 -16.84
CA GLY A 317 -35.69 -4.24 -17.88
C GLY A 317 -34.18 -4.01 -17.78
N VAL A 318 -33.43 -4.98 -17.26
CA VAL A 318 -31.99 -4.85 -17.03
C VAL A 318 -31.21 -5.17 -18.30
N SER A 319 -30.69 -4.14 -18.97
CA SER A 319 -30.08 -4.29 -20.30
C SER A 319 -28.58 -4.61 -20.29
N THR A 320 -27.79 -3.93 -19.45
CA THR A 320 -26.33 -4.09 -19.38
C THR A 320 -25.83 -4.01 -17.94
N PHE A 321 -24.74 -4.74 -17.64
CA PHE A 321 -24.15 -4.82 -16.32
C PHE A 321 -22.66 -5.20 -16.40
N TYR A 322 -21.97 -5.20 -15.25
CA TYR A 322 -20.61 -5.72 -15.14
C TYR A 322 -20.63 -7.19 -14.72
N LEU A 323 -19.80 -8.04 -15.34
CA LEU A 323 -19.59 -9.41 -14.87
C LEU A 323 -18.34 -9.46 -13.97
N GLY A 324 -18.55 -9.67 -12.67
CA GLY A 324 -17.48 -9.63 -11.66
C GLY A 324 -17.04 -8.20 -11.34
N LYS A 325 -16.04 -7.68 -12.06
CA LYS A 325 -15.49 -6.32 -11.84
C LYS A 325 -15.20 -5.63 -13.18
N LYS A 326 -15.76 -4.42 -13.36
CA LYS A 326 -15.61 -3.61 -14.59
C LYS A 326 -15.98 -4.41 -15.86
N GLY A 327 -15.81 -3.83 -17.04
CA GLY A 327 -16.14 -4.45 -18.32
C GLY A 327 -17.54 -4.11 -18.82
N LEU A 328 -18.10 -4.93 -19.69
CA LEU A 328 -19.47 -4.84 -20.17
C LEU A 328 -20.01 -6.26 -20.30
N ALA A 329 -21.22 -6.50 -19.85
CA ALA A 329 -21.91 -7.76 -20.01
C ALA A 329 -23.40 -7.51 -20.30
N TYR A 330 -23.99 -8.40 -21.08
CA TYR A 330 -25.41 -8.37 -21.42
C TYR A 330 -25.92 -9.79 -21.66
N VAL A 331 -27.22 -9.99 -21.43
CA VAL A 331 -27.88 -11.24 -21.81
C VAL A 331 -28.02 -11.24 -23.32
N SER A 332 -27.36 -12.19 -23.99
CA SER A 332 -27.46 -12.33 -25.44
C SER A 332 -28.63 -13.21 -25.86
N ASP A 333 -28.99 -14.19 -25.03
CA ASP A 333 -30.09 -15.11 -25.33
C ASP A 333 -30.63 -15.79 -24.06
N ILE A 334 -31.91 -16.18 -24.11
CA ILE A 334 -32.58 -16.98 -23.09
C ILE A 334 -33.33 -18.11 -23.81
N VAL A 335 -32.95 -19.36 -23.51
CA VAL A 335 -33.55 -20.55 -24.14
C VAL A 335 -34.32 -21.37 -23.12
N ILE A 336 -35.60 -21.61 -23.41
CA ILE A 336 -36.45 -22.57 -22.69
C ILE A 336 -36.57 -23.80 -23.59
N GLU A 337 -35.80 -24.84 -23.29
CA GLU A 337 -35.86 -26.11 -24.04
C GLU A 337 -37.14 -26.87 -23.63
N GLU A 338 -38.12 -26.97 -24.53
CA GLU A 338 -39.26 -27.85 -24.34
C GLU A 338 -38.76 -29.30 -24.30
N ARG A 339 -38.90 -29.96 -23.15
CA ARG A 339 -38.72 -31.41 -23.09
C ARG A 339 -39.91 -32.03 -23.82
N ASN A 340 -39.76 -32.36 -25.10
CA ASN A 340 -40.69 -33.24 -25.78
C ASN A 340 -40.74 -34.56 -24.99
N ILE A 341 -41.87 -34.79 -24.33
CA ILE A 341 -42.18 -35.99 -23.55
C ILE A 341 -42.33 -37.19 -24.48
#